data_AF-A0A2Z4IQF3-F1
#
_entry.id   AF-A0A2Z4IQF3-F1
#
_cell.length_a   1.000
_cell.length_b   1.000
_cell.length_c   1.000
_cell.angle_alpha   90.00
_cell.angle_beta   90.00
_cell.angle_gamma   90.00
#
_symmetry.space_group_name_H-M   'P 1'
#
loop_
_entity.id
_entity.type
_entity.pdbx_description
1 polymer ?
#
loop_
_entity_poly.entity_id
_entity_poly.type
_entity_poly.pdbx_seq_one_letter_code
_entity_poly.pdbx_strand_id
1 'polypeptide(L)' 'MVPMTNRKGENILNPDGTRVMTREYVFTRGGGDRVIIQDHSYGHYYGEGGVGDQGAHFNVRPYSNPRTGKVPGTAQHYEY' A
#
# COMPACT_ATOMS: atom_id res chain seq x y z
N MET A 1 -11.14 -0.82 6.78
CA MET A 1 -10.63 -0.06 5.62
C MET A 1 -9.70 1.01 6.14
N VAL A 2 -8.61 1.29 5.43
CA VAL A 2 -7.57 2.28 5.79
C VAL A 2 -7.48 3.30 4.65
N PRO A 3 -7.32 4.60 4.91
CA PRO A 3 -7.15 5.55 3.83
C PRO A 3 -5.80 5.33 3.13
N MET A 4 -5.84 5.29 1.81
CA MET A 4 -4.63 5.26 0.99
C MET A 4 -3.92 6.60 1.08
N THR A 5 -2.59 6.55 1.12
CA THR A 5 -1.78 7.76 1.21
C THR A 5 -0.60 7.71 0.26
N ASN A 6 -0.13 8.88 -0.16
CA ASN A 6 1.10 9.00 -0.92
C ASN A 6 2.34 8.82 0.00
N ARG A 7 3.53 8.93 -0.60
CA ARG A 7 4.81 8.81 0.13
C ARG A 7 4.99 9.84 1.26
N LYS A 8 4.35 11.01 1.18
CA LYS A 8 4.40 12.07 2.19
C LYS A 8 3.42 11.87 3.35
N GLY A 9 2.50 10.91 3.26
CA GLY A 9 1.47 10.72 4.29
C GLY A 9 0.14 11.41 4.00
N GLU A 10 0.01 12.07 2.86
CA GLU A 10 -1.22 12.76 2.47
C GLU A 10 -2.21 11.75 1.88
N ASN A 11 -3.50 11.93 2.15
CA ASN A 11 -4.55 11.05 1.63
C ASN A 11 -4.67 11.20 0.11
N ILE A 12 -4.84 10.08 -0.58
CA ILE A 12 -5.27 10.07 -1.97
C ILE A 12 -6.79 10.25 -1.99
N LEU A 13 -7.28 11.15 -2.84
CA LEU A 13 -8.70 11.49 -2.92
C LEU A 13 -9.31 10.96 -4.22
N ASN A 14 -10.55 10.51 -4.13
CA ASN A 14 -11.45 10.28 -5.25
C ASN A 14 -11.82 11.63 -5.92
N PRO A 15 -12.36 11.62 -7.16
CA PRO A 15 -12.80 12.84 -7.83
C PRO A 15 -13.84 13.67 -7.06
N ASP A 16 -14.63 13.03 -6.19
CA ASP A 16 -15.62 13.68 -5.33
C ASP A 16 -15.01 14.27 -4.04
N GLY A 17 -13.69 14.20 -3.87
CA GLY A 17 -12.96 14.68 -2.70
C GLY A 17 -12.98 13.74 -1.50
N THR A 18 -13.65 12.58 -1.58
CA THR A 18 -13.58 11.56 -0.53
C THR A 18 -12.26 10.80 -0.58
N ARG A 19 -11.85 10.17 0.53
CA ARG A 19 -10.57 9.44 0.58
C ARG A 19 -10.69 8.11 -0.16
N VAL A 20 -9.67 7.76 -0.94
CA VAL A 20 -9.50 6.39 -1.44
C VAL A 20 -9.27 5.48 -0.23
N MET A 21 -10.08 4.45 -0.10
CA MET A 21 -10.03 3.50 1.00
C MET A 21 -9.50 2.15 0.51
N THR A 22 -8.50 1.61 1.18
CA THR A 22 -7.88 0.32 0.88
C THR A 22 -8.17 -0.71 1.96
N ARG A 23 -7.93 -1.98 1.61
CA ARG A 23 -7.96 -3.09 2.56
C ARG A 23 -6.55 -3.37 3.04
N GLU A 24 -6.42 -3.63 4.33
CA GLU A 24 -5.20 -4.15 4.93
C GLU A 24 -5.53 -5.46 5.64
N TYR A 25 -4.78 -6.52 5.33
CA TYR A 25 -4.93 -7.83 5.95
C TYR A 25 -3.74 -8.10 6.85
N VAL A 26 -3.99 -8.44 8.11
CA VAL A 26 -2.95 -8.87 9.04
C VAL A 26 -2.81 -10.38 8.92
N PHE A 27 -1.61 -10.83 8.56
CA PHE A 27 -1.27 -12.26 8.46
C PHE A 27 -0.23 -12.63 9.51
N THR A 28 -0.54 -13.64 10.32
CA THR A 28 0.40 -14.23 11.29
C THR A 28 1.16 -15.36 10.62
N ARG A 29 2.48 -15.24 10.51
CA ARG A 29 3.37 -16.24 9.92
C ARG A 29 3.60 -17.39 10.90
N GLY A 30 4.15 -18.51 10.41
CA GLY A 30 4.41 -19.71 11.22
C GLY A 30 5.29 -19.48 12.46
N GLY A 31 6.14 -18.44 12.48
CA GLY A 31 6.94 -18.05 13.64
C GLY A 31 6.25 -17.10 14.63
N GLY A 32 4.98 -16.76 14.44
CA GLY A 32 4.21 -15.84 15.29
C GLY A 32 4.31 -14.36 14.91
N ASP A 33 5.31 -13.99 14.09
CA ASP A 33 5.42 -12.62 13.56
C ASP A 33 4.26 -12.28 12.63
N ARG A 34 3.84 -11.02 12.68
CA ARG A 34 2.75 -10.48 11.85
C ARG A 34 3.28 -9.60 10.71
N VAL A 35 2.65 -9.73 9.55
CA VAL A 35 2.81 -8.84 8.40
C VAL A 35 1.46 -8.25 8.02
N ILE A 36 1.50 -7.12 7.31
CA ILE A 36 0.33 -6.46 6.73
C ILE A 36 0.43 -6.59 5.21
N ILE A 37 -0.64 -7.06 4.59
CA ILE A 37 -0.83 -7.06 3.14
C ILE A 37 -1.75 -5.89 2.80
N GLN A 38 -1.22 -4.90 2.09
CA GLN A 38 -1.95 -3.71 1.68
C GLN A 38 -2.42 -3.89 0.24
N ASP A 39 -3.73 -3.81 0.03
CA ASP A 39 -4.36 -3.85 -1.29
C ASP A 39 -4.41 -2.43 -1.88
N HIS A 40 -3.47 -2.13 -2.78
CA HIS A 40 -3.42 -0.87 -3.54
C HIS A 40 -3.97 -1.06 -4.95
N SER A 41 -5.11 -1.72 -5.09
CA SER A 41 -5.82 -1.87 -6.37
C SER A 41 -6.17 -0.53 -7.06
N TYR A 42 -6.25 0.58 -6.32
CA TYR A 42 -6.41 1.91 -6.90
C TYR A 42 -5.16 2.40 -7.66
N GLY A 43 -3.96 1.93 -7.30
CA GLY A 43 -2.69 2.45 -7.81
C GLY A 43 -2.30 3.82 -7.25
N HIS A 44 -1.16 4.36 -7.70
CA HIS A 44 -0.68 5.71 -7.38
C HIS A 44 -0.43 6.46 -8.69
N TYR A 45 -1.13 7.57 -8.90
CA TYR A 45 -1.01 8.42 -10.08
C TYR A 45 -0.70 9.85 -9.66
N TYR A 46 0.40 10.41 -10.14
CA TYR A 46 0.93 11.70 -9.72
C TYR A 46 0.64 12.83 -10.72
N GLY A 47 0.14 12.51 -11.92
CA GLY A 47 -0.15 13.50 -12.96
C GLY A 47 1.11 14.07 -13.63
N GLU A 48 2.27 13.46 -13.42
CA GLU A 48 3.56 13.87 -13.99
C GLU A 48 3.88 13.11 -15.29
N GLY A 49 2.87 12.94 -16.15
CA GLY A 49 3.02 12.21 -17.42
C GLY A 49 3.40 10.74 -17.25
N GLY A 50 2.99 10.10 -16.15
CA GLY A 50 3.29 8.70 -15.84
C GLY A 50 4.59 8.47 -15.07
N VAL A 51 5.40 9.52 -14.84
CA VAL A 51 6.65 9.38 -14.09
C VAL A 51 6.36 9.07 -12.62
N GLY A 52 6.86 7.92 -12.16
CA GLY A 52 6.71 7.48 -10.78
C GLY A 52 5.34 6.85 -10.47
N ASP A 53 4.40 6.85 -11.42
CA ASP A 53 3.11 6.19 -11.27
C ASP A 53 3.30 4.69 -11.01
N GLN A 54 2.45 4.15 -10.15
CA GLN A 54 2.43 2.74 -9.81
C GLN A 54 1.04 2.22 -10.11
N GLY A 55 0.94 1.23 -10.99
CA GLY A 55 -0.33 0.54 -11.23
C GLY A 55 -0.87 -0.12 -9.96
N ALA A 56 -2.01 -0.80 -10.11
CA ALA A 56 -2.53 -1.66 -9.06
C ALA A 56 -1.43 -2.61 -8.56
N HIS A 57 -1.30 -2.77 -7.25
CA HIS A 57 -0.37 -3.73 -6.66
C HIS A 57 -0.75 -4.12 -5.24
N PHE A 58 -0.12 -5.16 -4.72
CA PHE A 58 -0.04 -5.41 -3.28
C PHE A 58 1.32 -4.99 -2.71
N ASN A 59 1.31 -4.56 -1.45
CA ASN A 59 2.52 -4.42 -0.64
C ASN A 59 2.48 -5.40 0.54
N VAL A 60 3.63 -5.94 0.89
CA VAL A 60 3.83 -6.66 2.15
C VAL A 60 4.70 -5.82 3.08
N ARG A 61 4.17 -5.53 4.27
CA ARG A 61 4.81 -4.63 5.25
C ARG A 61 4.94 -5.31 6.61
N PRO A 62 5.99 -5.00 7.39
CA PRO A 62 6.04 -5.44 8.77
C PRO A 62 4.94 -4.76 9.58
N TYR A 63 4.34 -5.48 10.54
CA TYR A 63 3.26 -4.94 11.37
C TYR A 63 3.67 -3.68 12.15
N SER A 64 4.94 -3.56 12.53
CA SER A 64 5.48 -2.39 13.26
C SER A 64 5.80 -1.18 12.38
N ASN A 65 5.92 -1.35 11.06
CA ASN A 65 6.15 -0.26 10.12
C ASN A 65 5.33 -0.48 8.83
N PRO A 66 4.00 -0.24 8.90
CA PRO A 66 3.08 -0.47 7.79
C PRO A 66 3.28 0.46 6.59
N ARG A 67 3.99 1.58 6.75
CA ARG A 67 4.09 2.60 5.68
C ARG A 67 5.30 2.40 4.79
N THR A 68 6.46 2.20 5.39
CA THR A 68 7.75 2.19 4.65
C THR A 68 8.59 0.95 4.91
N GLY A 69 8.16 0.10 5.83
CA GLY A 69 8.89 -1.09 6.22
C GLY A 69 9.03 -2.08 5.07
N LYS A 70 10.08 -2.89 5.13
CA LYS A 70 10.33 -3.98 4.19
C LYS A 70 10.35 -5.29 4.95
N VAL A 71 9.73 -6.32 4.40
CA VAL A 71 9.83 -7.69 4.92
C VAL A 71 10.88 -8.42 4.09
N PRO A 72 11.98 -8.90 4.67
CA PRO A 72 12.98 -9.66 3.92
C PRO A 72 12.35 -10.86 3.20
N GLY A 73 12.76 -11.09 1.96
CA GLY A 73 12.24 -12.19 1.13
C GLY A 73 10.93 -11.88 0.40
N THR A 74 10.38 -10.66 0.51
CA THR A 74 9.21 -10.24 -0.29
C THR A 74 9.61 -9.22 -1.35
N ALA A 75 8.85 -9.16 -2.44
CA ALA A 75 8.94 -8.05 -3.38
C ALA A 75 8.46 -6.75 -2.71
N GLN A 76 8.92 -5.60 -3.23
CA GLN A 76 8.39 -4.31 -2.79
C GLN A 76 6.96 -4.08 -3.28
N HIS A 77 6.67 -4.53 -4.51
CA HIS A 77 5.37 -4.48 -5.16
C HIS A 77 5.08 -5.85 -5.79
N TYR A 78 3.86 -6.33 -5.60
CA TYR A 78 3.32 -7.47 -6.33
C TYR A 78 2.26 -6.92 -7.29
N GLU A 79 2.62 -6.82 -8.57
CA GLU A 79 1.77 -6.29 -9.64
C GLU A 79 0.62 -7.27 -9.99
N TYR A 80 -0.45 -6.76 -10.59
CA TYR A 80 -1.61 -7.55 -11.06
C TYR A 80 -1.45 -7.95 -12.53
#